data_AF-A0A4Y2R6C0-F1
#
_entry.id   AF-A0A4Y2R6C0-F1
#
_cell.length_a   1.000
_cell.length_b   1.000
_cell.length_c   1.000
_cell.angle_alpha   90.00
_cell.angle_beta   90.00
_cell.angle_gamma   90.00
#
_symmetry.space_group_name_H-M   'P 1'
#
loop_
_entity.id
_entity.type
_entity.pdbx_description
1 polymer ?
#
loop_
_entity_poly.entity_id
_entity_poly.type
_entity_poly.pdbx_seq_one_letter_code
_entity_poly.pdbx_strand_id
1 'polypeptide(L)'
;MYCELLNNKEFEEALIHLAQRLFDRSPLVKNAATEVVGDMLMNLDDRYSYFHLLIPLALSSLYDEVQEVRSMAQDIWKRAGNQYIIENEKDYKDLIDFPRPDPSDYPDKEGSPSVGCRIFVQRHIFNILPILLHDVADWVPETRIKSSKVLYSLVLHSEEKITMQLSKVLEGIMSAAKAEEKEAT
;
A
#
# COMPACT_ATOMS: atom_id res chain seq x y z
N MET A 1 1.37 -6.40 -24.44
CA MET A 1 0.26 -6.41 -25.43
C MET A 1 -1.01 -6.99 -24.79
N TYR A 2 -1.52 -6.38 -23.70
CA TYR A 2 -2.79 -6.82 -23.08
C TYR A 2 -3.53 -5.72 -22.28
N CYS A 3 -3.32 -4.42 -22.57
CA CYS A 3 -4.05 -3.35 -21.86
C CYS A 3 -4.53 -2.18 -22.74
N GLU A 4 -4.86 -2.44 -24.01
CA GLU A 4 -5.47 -1.40 -24.88
C GLU A 4 -7.03 -1.41 -24.87
N LEU A 5 -7.70 -2.23 -24.03
CA LEU A 5 -9.14 -2.49 -24.21
C LEU A 5 -10.06 -2.25 -23.00
N LEU A 6 -9.55 -1.93 -21.81
CA LEU A 6 -10.42 -1.62 -20.67
C LEU A 6 -10.59 -0.11 -20.55
N ASN A 7 -11.84 0.36 -20.46
CA ASN A 7 -12.08 1.72 -20.00
C ASN A 7 -11.84 1.80 -18.48
N ASN A 8 -11.64 3.02 -17.94
CA ASN A 8 -11.25 3.21 -16.52
C ASN A 8 -12.18 2.48 -15.54
N LYS A 9 -13.49 2.43 -15.84
CA LYS A 9 -14.48 1.79 -14.96
C LYS A 9 -14.32 0.27 -14.94
N GLU A 10 -14.14 -0.36 -16.10
CA GLU A 10 -13.91 -1.80 -16.18
C GLU A 10 -12.60 -2.21 -15.51
N PHE A 11 -11.58 -1.36 -15.59
CA PHE A 11 -10.33 -1.57 -14.88
C PHE A 11 -10.52 -1.48 -13.36
N GLU A 12 -11.22 -0.46 -12.86
CA GLU A 12 -11.56 -0.35 -11.44
C GLU A 12 -12.38 -1.55 -10.94
N GLU A 13 -13.36 -2.02 -11.72
CA GLU A 13 -14.14 -3.24 -11.42
C GLU A 13 -13.24 -4.49 -11.35
N ALA A 14 -12.29 -4.63 -12.28
CA ALA A 14 -11.32 -5.72 -12.25
C ALA A 14 -10.42 -5.66 -11.00
N LEU A 15 -10.00 -4.46 -10.57
CA LEU A 15 -9.21 -4.29 -9.34
C LEU A 15 -9.97 -4.72 -8.09
N ILE A 16 -11.30 -4.54 -8.03
CA ILE A 16 -12.12 -5.03 -6.92
C ILE A 16 -12.05 -6.56 -6.84
N HIS A 17 -12.17 -7.26 -7.97
CA HIS A 17 -12.05 -8.71 -8.01
C HIS A 17 -10.65 -9.21 -7.68
N LEU A 18 -9.62 -8.48 -8.09
CA LEU A 18 -8.23 -8.76 -7.74
C LEU A 18 -8.00 -8.56 -6.22
N ALA A 19 -8.54 -7.49 -5.65
CA ALA A 19 -8.49 -7.23 -4.22
C ALA A 19 -9.06 -8.41 -3.43
N GLN A 20 -10.21 -8.96 -3.83
CA GLN A 20 -10.79 -10.14 -3.20
C GLN A 20 -9.87 -11.36 -3.21
N ARG A 21 -9.03 -11.54 -4.24
CA ARG A 21 -8.06 -12.66 -4.31
C ARG A 21 -6.89 -12.48 -3.35
N LEU A 22 -6.53 -11.25 -2.99
CA LEU A 22 -5.53 -11.01 -1.96
C LEU A 22 -5.99 -11.52 -0.58
N PHE A 23 -7.30 -11.67 -0.35
CA PHE A 23 -7.89 -12.22 0.89
C PHE A 23 -8.16 -13.73 0.82
N ASP A 24 -7.66 -14.42 -0.21
CA ASP A 24 -7.91 -15.85 -0.34
C ASP A 24 -7.24 -16.66 0.79
N ARG A 25 -7.88 -17.76 1.19
CA ARG A 25 -7.33 -18.69 2.19
C ARG A 25 -6.10 -19.43 1.66
N SER A 26 -6.01 -19.59 0.34
CA SER A 26 -4.88 -20.22 -0.33
C SER A 26 -3.72 -19.25 -0.48
N PRO A 27 -2.54 -19.52 0.12
CA PRO A 27 -1.35 -18.70 -0.08
C PRO A 27 -0.94 -18.61 -1.55
N LEU A 28 -1.19 -19.65 -2.34
CA LEU A 28 -0.89 -19.67 -3.78
C LEU A 28 -1.73 -18.65 -4.55
N VAL A 29 -3.01 -18.51 -4.20
CA VAL A 29 -3.90 -17.51 -4.83
C VAL A 29 -3.47 -16.11 -4.44
N LYS A 30 -3.09 -15.89 -3.17
CA LYS A 30 -2.56 -14.61 -2.72
C LYS A 30 -1.26 -14.24 -3.44
N ASN A 31 -0.30 -15.16 -3.54
CA ASN A 31 0.94 -14.93 -4.29
C ASN A 31 0.67 -14.55 -5.75
N ALA A 32 -0.18 -15.31 -6.45
CA ALA A 32 -0.55 -14.99 -7.83
C ALA A 32 -1.20 -13.60 -7.95
N ALA A 33 -2.09 -13.24 -7.03
CA ALA A 33 -2.69 -11.90 -7.00
C ALA A 33 -1.66 -10.80 -6.71
N THR A 34 -0.73 -11.03 -5.76
CA THR A 34 0.37 -10.11 -5.45
C THR A 34 1.30 -9.91 -6.66
N GLU A 35 1.61 -10.98 -7.40
CA GLU A 35 2.39 -10.91 -8.64
C GLU A 35 1.68 -10.07 -9.71
N VAL A 36 0.37 -10.27 -9.91
CA VAL A 36 -0.42 -9.47 -10.87
C VAL A 36 -0.43 -7.99 -10.48
N VAL A 37 -0.63 -7.66 -9.20
CA VAL A 37 -0.56 -6.26 -8.72
C VAL A 37 0.83 -5.68 -8.96
N GLY A 38 1.88 -6.46 -8.69
CA GLY A 38 3.27 -6.08 -8.93
C GLY A 38 3.54 -5.79 -10.40
N ASP A 39 3.11 -6.68 -11.29
CA ASP A 39 3.25 -6.51 -12.73
C ASP A 39 2.51 -5.24 -13.20
N MET A 40 1.29 -5.00 -12.72
CA MET A 40 0.56 -3.77 -13.03
C MET A 40 1.31 -2.51 -12.54
N LEU A 41 1.88 -2.55 -11.33
CA LEU A 41 2.67 -1.44 -10.78
C LEU A 41 3.93 -1.11 -11.58
N MET A 42 4.47 -2.06 -12.35
CA MET A 42 5.73 -1.91 -13.07
C MET A 42 5.55 -1.77 -14.59
N ASN A 43 4.55 -2.45 -15.15
CA ASN A 43 4.46 -2.74 -16.59
C ASN A 43 3.12 -2.36 -17.24
N LEU A 44 2.10 -1.96 -16.47
CA LEU A 44 0.83 -1.48 -17.05
C LEU A 44 1.06 -0.19 -17.86
N ASP A 45 0.48 -0.15 -19.06
CA ASP A 45 0.44 1.04 -19.91
C ASP A 45 -0.37 2.14 -19.19
N ASP A 46 0.24 3.32 -19.01
CA ASP A 46 -0.29 4.42 -18.18
C ASP A 46 -0.51 4.09 -16.68
N ARG A 47 0.30 3.21 -16.10
CA ARG A 47 0.26 2.88 -14.66
C ARG A 47 0.25 4.08 -13.70
N TYR A 48 0.81 5.23 -14.11
CA TYR A 48 0.87 6.44 -13.27
C TYR A 48 -0.51 6.96 -12.88
N SER A 49 -1.48 6.85 -13.80
CA SER A 49 -2.87 7.21 -13.54
C SER A 49 -3.53 6.34 -12.47
N TYR A 50 -3.05 5.11 -12.29
CA TYR A 50 -3.67 4.08 -11.44
C TYR A 50 -2.89 3.77 -10.16
N PHE A 51 -1.73 4.39 -9.92
CA PHE A 51 -0.93 4.12 -8.73
C PHE A 51 -1.69 4.28 -7.42
N HIS A 52 -2.57 5.27 -7.31
CA HIS A 52 -3.39 5.46 -6.12
C HIS A 52 -4.36 4.29 -5.84
N LEU A 53 -4.70 3.47 -6.83
CA LEU A 53 -5.49 2.26 -6.67
C LEU A 53 -4.60 1.03 -6.45
N LEU A 54 -3.45 0.95 -7.12
CA LEU A 54 -2.56 -0.21 -7.07
C LEU A 54 -1.69 -0.26 -5.80
N ILE A 55 -1.24 0.89 -5.29
CA ILE A 55 -0.42 0.98 -4.07
C ILE A 55 -1.11 0.30 -2.87
N PRO A 56 -2.37 0.62 -2.50
CA PRO A 56 -2.99 -0.04 -1.34
C PRO A 56 -3.12 -1.56 -1.51
N LEU A 57 -3.32 -2.06 -2.75
CA LEU A 57 -3.33 -3.50 -3.03
C LEU A 57 -1.97 -4.13 -2.78
N ALA A 58 -0.87 -3.49 -3.22
CA ALA A 58 0.48 -3.99 -2.96
C ALA A 58 0.83 -3.97 -1.47
N LEU A 59 0.51 -2.87 -0.78
CA LEU A 59 0.76 -2.74 0.66
C LEU A 59 0.00 -3.79 1.49
N SER A 60 -1.15 -4.27 1.00
CA SER A 60 -1.96 -5.28 1.70
C SER A 60 -1.27 -6.64 1.88
N SER A 61 -0.24 -6.93 1.06
CA SER A 61 0.50 -8.19 1.10
C SER A 61 1.79 -8.10 1.94
N LEU A 62 2.27 -6.91 2.29
CA LEU A 62 3.54 -6.72 3.00
C LEU A 62 3.53 -7.31 4.42
N TYR A 63 2.36 -7.29 5.06
CA TYR A 63 2.14 -7.80 6.41
C TYR A 63 1.13 -8.96 6.43
N ASP A 64 1.09 -9.76 5.36
CA ASP A 64 0.30 -10.99 5.30
C ASP A 64 0.70 -11.95 6.41
N GLU A 65 -0.19 -12.85 6.86
CA GLU A 65 0.13 -13.84 7.91
C GLU A 65 1.15 -14.89 7.43
N VAL A 66 1.19 -15.17 6.12
CA VAL A 66 2.06 -16.17 5.52
C VAL A 66 3.40 -15.55 5.13
N GLN A 67 4.49 -16.06 5.69
CA GLN A 67 5.84 -15.53 5.44
C GLN A 67 6.23 -15.51 3.96
N GLU A 68 5.84 -16.53 3.20
CA GLU A 68 6.14 -16.61 1.76
C GLU A 68 5.49 -15.45 0.98
N VAL A 69 4.22 -15.13 1.29
CA VAL A 69 3.50 -14.00 0.69
C VAL A 69 4.18 -12.68 1.05
N ARG A 70 4.57 -12.51 2.32
CA ARG A 70 5.30 -11.30 2.78
C ARG A 70 6.60 -11.11 2.01
N SER A 71 7.41 -12.17 1.90
CA SER A 71 8.71 -12.10 1.23
C SER A 71 8.57 -11.75 -0.25
N MET A 72 7.59 -12.34 -0.94
CA MET A 72 7.29 -12.01 -2.34
C MET A 72 6.80 -10.56 -2.48
N ALA A 73 5.88 -10.12 -1.62
CA ALA A 73 5.37 -8.76 -1.62
C ALA A 73 6.47 -7.72 -1.38
N GLN A 74 7.39 -7.99 -0.46
CA GLN A 74 8.53 -7.12 -0.16
C GLN A 74 9.48 -6.97 -1.36
N ASP A 75 9.77 -8.06 -2.07
CA ASP A 75 10.62 -8.01 -3.28
C ASP A 75 9.94 -7.19 -4.41
N ILE A 76 8.67 -7.50 -4.69
CA ILE A 76 7.87 -6.78 -5.69
C ILE A 76 7.80 -5.29 -5.36
N TRP A 77 7.52 -4.96 -4.10
CA TRP A 77 7.38 -3.57 -3.65
C TRP A 77 8.71 -2.81 -3.78
N LYS A 78 9.82 -3.42 -3.36
CA LYS A 78 11.16 -2.83 -3.51
C LYS A 78 11.50 -2.58 -4.98
N ARG A 79 11.21 -3.54 -5.86
CA ARG A 79 11.41 -3.37 -7.31
C ARG A 79 10.56 -2.25 -7.88
N ALA A 80 9.28 -2.17 -7.53
CA ALA A 80 8.39 -1.13 -8.00
C ALA A 80 8.86 0.27 -7.55
N GLY A 81 9.26 0.41 -6.28
CA GLY A 81 9.84 1.66 -5.76
C GLY A 81 11.16 2.03 -6.45
N ASN A 82 12.03 1.04 -6.70
CA ASN A 82 13.28 1.26 -7.43
C ASN A 82 13.05 1.68 -8.88
N GLN A 83 12.06 1.09 -9.55
CA GLN A 83 11.70 1.50 -10.91
C GLN A 83 11.16 2.93 -10.91
N TYR A 84 10.22 3.25 -10.01
CA TYR A 84 9.66 4.59 -9.91
C TYR A 84 10.74 5.65 -9.67
N ILE A 85 11.70 5.40 -8.78
CA ILE A 85 12.76 6.38 -8.49
C ILE A 85 13.71 6.58 -9.67
N ILE A 86 14.03 5.52 -10.42
CA ILE A 86 14.87 5.61 -11.63
C ILE A 86 14.17 6.44 -12.72
N GLU A 87 12.87 6.21 -12.92
CA GLU A 87 12.08 6.92 -13.92
C GLU A 87 11.93 8.41 -13.62
N ASN A 88 12.00 8.78 -12.35
CA ASN A 88 11.81 10.15 -11.86
C ASN A 88 13.09 10.70 -11.19
N GLU A 89 14.27 10.19 -11.55
CA GLU A 89 15.54 10.51 -10.87
C GLU A 89 15.80 12.01 -10.77
N LYS A 90 15.46 12.75 -11.84
CA LYS A 90 15.65 14.21 -11.90
C LYS A 90 14.87 14.97 -10.83
N ASP A 91 13.67 14.50 -10.50
CA ASP A 91 12.79 15.15 -9.53
C ASP A 91 13.20 14.85 -8.08
N TYR A 92 13.97 13.78 -7.87
CA TYR A 92 14.31 13.25 -6.55
C TYR A 92 15.82 13.14 -6.31
N LYS A 93 16.64 13.78 -7.14
CA LYS A 93 18.10 13.71 -7.10
C LYS A 93 18.68 13.96 -5.71
N ASP A 94 18.22 15.00 -5.03
CA ASP A 94 18.72 15.35 -3.70
C ASP A 94 18.41 14.25 -2.66
N LEU A 95 17.24 13.60 -2.76
CA LEU A 95 16.87 12.51 -1.85
C LEU A 95 17.66 11.22 -2.13
N ILE A 96 18.08 11.02 -3.39
CA ILE A 96 18.90 9.89 -3.82
C ILE A 96 20.36 10.09 -3.39
N ASP A 97 20.91 11.28 -3.64
CA ASP A 97 22.30 11.62 -3.35
C ASP A 97 22.54 11.78 -1.83
N PHE A 98 21.51 12.19 -1.08
CA PHE A 98 21.57 12.42 0.37
C PHE A 98 20.47 11.66 1.13
N PRO A 99 20.53 10.32 1.20
CA PRO A 99 19.54 9.54 1.92
C PRO A 99 19.62 9.84 3.41
N ARG A 100 18.45 9.99 4.04
CA ARG A 100 18.36 10.14 5.50
C ARG A 100 18.58 8.77 6.16
N PRO A 101 19.38 8.70 7.24
CA PRO A 101 19.50 7.48 8.01
C PRO A 101 18.19 7.20 8.75
N ASP A 102 17.94 5.92 9.02
CA ASP A 102 16.79 5.52 9.82
C ASP A 102 16.94 6.03 11.26
N PRO A 103 15.84 6.48 11.90
CA PRO A 103 15.81 6.75 13.32
C PRO A 103 16.26 5.54 14.14
N SER A 104 16.90 5.77 15.29
CA SER A 104 17.37 4.69 16.18
C SER A 104 16.25 3.78 16.71
N ASP A 105 15.03 4.31 16.75
CA ASP A 105 13.81 3.68 17.27
C ASP A 105 12.83 3.31 16.15
N TYR A 106 13.32 3.12 14.92
CA TYR A 106 12.48 2.65 13.82
C TYR A 106 11.81 1.30 14.18
N PRO A 107 10.49 1.15 13.94
CA PRO A 107 9.74 0.00 14.44
C PRO A 107 10.09 -1.32 13.74
N ASP A 108 10.44 -1.28 12.45
CA ASP A 108 10.82 -2.46 11.68
C ASP A 108 12.32 -2.74 11.82
N LYS A 109 12.67 -4.02 12.07
CA LYS A 109 14.07 -4.44 12.25
C LYS A 109 14.86 -4.40 10.96
N GLU A 110 14.17 -4.53 9.83
CA GLU A 110 14.71 -4.49 8.48
C GLU A 110 15.04 -3.06 8.03
N GLY A 111 14.69 -2.05 8.84
CA GLY A 111 14.90 -0.62 8.54
C GLY A 111 13.76 -0.04 7.73
N SER A 112 13.91 1.23 7.33
CA SER A 112 12.88 1.91 6.56
C SER A 112 12.76 1.37 5.13
N PRO A 113 11.55 1.46 4.53
CA PRO A 113 11.37 1.17 3.11
C PRO A 113 12.30 2.03 2.26
N SER A 114 12.71 1.54 1.08
CA SER A 114 13.58 2.31 0.17
C SER A 114 13.01 3.70 -0.16
N VAL A 115 13.88 4.67 -0.47
CA VAL A 115 13.50 6.04 -0.84
C VAL A 115 12.40 6.05 -1.91
N GLY A 116 12.54 5.22 -2.94
CA GLY A 116 11.53 5.07 -3.99
C GLY A 116 10.17 4.62 -3.47
N CYS A 117 10.13 3.60 -2.60
CA CYS A 117 8.89 3.13 -1.97
C CYS A 117 8.21 4.22 -1.11
N ARG A 118 9.01 5.00 -0.37
CA ARG A 118 8.50 6.09 0.47
C ARG A 118 7.89 7.21 -0.37
N ILE A 119 8.63 7.67 -1.38
CA ILE A 119 8.14 8.69 -2.33
C ILE A 119 6.86 8.20 -3.00
N PHE A 120 6.80 6.92 -3.37
CA PHE A 120 5.64 6.34 -4.03
C PHE A 120 4.37 6.55 -3.20
N VAL A 121 4.41 6.20 -1.91
CA VAL A 121 3.29 6.43 -0.98
C VAL A 121 3.05 7.92 -0.76
N GLN A 122 4.10 8.71 -0.51
CA GLN A 122 3.98 10.14 -0.22
C GLN A 122 3.28 10.93 -1.33
N ARG A 123 3.43 10.52 -2.59
CA ARG A 123 2.78 11.17 -3.75
C ARG A 123 1.30 10.85 -3.88
N HIS A 124 0.85 9.70 -3.37
CA HIS A 124 -0.51 9.21 -3.56
C HIS A 124 -1.34 9.14 -2.26
N ILE A 125 -0.74 9.38 -1.10
CA ILE A 125 -1.39 9.26 0.22
C ILE A 125 -2.72 10.03 0.31
N PHE A 126 -2.83 11.23 -0.26
CA PHE A 126 -4.05 12.04 -0.15
C PHE A 126 -5.26 11.42 -0.84
N ASN A 127 -5.04 10.59 -1.86
CA ASN A 127 -6.10 9.86 -2.55
C ASN A 127 -6.39 8.52 -1.87
N ILE A 128 -5.37 7.87 -1.30
CA ILE A 128 -5.49 6.55 -0.67
C ILE A 128 -6.14 6.64 0.71
N LEU A 129 -5.68 7.59 1.53
CA LEU A 129 -6.00 7.62 2.96
C LEU A 129 -7.49 7.75 3.28
N PRO A 130 -8.29 8.63 2.61
CA PRO A 130 -9.71 8.76 2.95
C PRO A 130 -10.51 7.47 2.75
N ILE A 131 -10.20 6.73 1.68
CA ILE A 131 -10.84 5.44 1.37
C ILE A 131 -10.40 4.41 2.40
N LEU A 132 -9.10 4.33 2.69
CA LEU A 132 -8.56 3.38 3.64
C LEU A 132 -9.12 3.57 5.07
N LEU A 133 -9.33 4.81 5.51
CA LEU A 133 -9.90 5.08 6.84
C LEU A 133 -11.36 4.62 6.95
N HIS A 134 -12.11 4.58 5.85
CA HIS A 134 -13.43 3.96 5.83
C HIS A 134 -13.31 2.45 6.06
N ASP A 135 -12.37 1.79 5.36
CA ASP A 135 -12.21 0.33 5.45
C ASP A 135 -11.67 -0.14 6.81
N VAL A 136 -10.89 0.71 7.51
CA VAL A 136 -10.45 0.44 8.90
C VAL A 136 -11.62 0.40 9.87
N ALA A 137 -12.69 1.13 9.59
CA ALA A 137 -13.92 1.15 10.41
C ALA A 137 -15.04 0.27 9.81
N ASP A 138 -14.72 -0.63 8.87
CA ASP A 138 -15.70 -1.47 8.21
C ASP A 138 -16.35 -2.48 9.17
N TRP A 139 -17.59 -2.86 8.91
CA TRP A 139 -18.32 -3.81 9.75
C TRP A 139 -17.79 -5.25 9.62
N VAL A 140 -17.07 -5.58 8.54
CA VAL A 140 -16.43 -6.89 8.32
C VAL A 140 -15.06 -6.93 9.02
N PRO A 141 -14.85 -7.81 10.02
CA PRO A 141 -13.59 -7.84 10.78
C PRO A 141 -12.35 -8.10 9.93
N GLU A 142 -12.46 -8.96 8.91
CA GLU A 142 -11.35 -9.29 8.02
C GLU A 142 -10.88 -8.07 7.22
N THR A 143 -11.83 -7.25 6.73
CA THR A 143 -11.56 -5.98 6.07
C THR A 143 -10.82 -5.04 7.02
N ARG A 144 -11.33 -4.86 8.25
CA ARG A 144 -10.69 -3.99 9.26
C ARG A 144 -9.24 -4.38 9.55
N ILE A 145 -8.98 -5.67 9.78
CA ILE A 145 -7.64 -6.18 10.11
C ILE A 145 -6.67 -5.89 8.95
N LYS A 146 -7.07 -6.21 7.73
CA LYS A 146 -6.23 -5.95 6.55
C LYS A 146 -6.00 -4.46 6.30
N SER A 147 -7.06 -3.67 6.36
CA SER A 147 -6.97 -2.22 6.16
C SER A 147 -6.13 -1.55 7.25
N SER A 148 -6.15 -2.06 8.48
CA SER A 148 -5.27 -1.59 9.56
C SER A 148 -3.80 -1.88 9.27
N LYS A 149 -3.49 -3.04 8.70
CA LYS A 149 -2.12 -3.37 8.26
C LYS A 149 -1.67 -2.50 7.08
N VAL A 150 -2.57 -2.22 6.14
CA VAL A 150 -2.30 -1.27 5.04
C VAL A 150 -2.07 0.13 5.62
N LEU A 151 -2.87 0.57 6.59
CA LEU A 151 -2.72 1.88 7.24
C LEU A 151 -1.39 1.99 7.97
N TYR A 152 -0.98 0.95 8.70
CA TYR A 152 0.34 0.86 9.32
C TYR A 152 1.45 1.07 8.29
N SER A 153 1.40 0.30 7.19
CA SER A 153 2.37 0.44 6.10
C SER A 153 2.36 1.84 5.50
N LEU A 154 1.17 2.39 5.21
CA LEU A 154 1.00 3.73 4.63
C LEU A 154 1.62 4.80 5.53
N VAL A 155 1.40 4.75 6.84
CA VAL A 155 1.97 5.68 7.82
C VAL A 155 3.49 5.59 7.83
N LEU A 156 4.06 4.38 7.89
CA LEU A 156 5.52 4.18 7.89
C LEU A 156 6.19 4.71 6.62
N HIS A 157 5.59 4.48 5.46
CA HIS A 157 6.14 4.96 4.19
C HIS A 157 5.96 6.48 3.98
N SER A 158 4.98 7.08 4.66
CA SER A 158 4.67 8.51 4.50
C SER A 158 5.65 9.43 5.23
N GLU A 159 6.36 8.92 6.24
CA GLU A 159 7.30 9.70 7.06
C GLU A 159 6.71 11.08 7.43
N GLU A 160 7.43 12.17 7.18
CA GLU A 160 7.03 13.54 7.48
C GLU A 160 5.73 13.97 6.79
N LYS A 161 5.37 13.38 5.63
CA LYS A 161 4.14 13.75 4.92
C LYS A 161 2.87 13.36 5.66
N ILE A 162 2.95 12.40 6.58
CA ILE A 162 1.77 12.01 7.39
C ILE A 162 1.30 13.16 8.28
N THR A 163 2.18 14.09 8.65
CA THR A 163 1.86 15.22 9.53
C THR A 163 0.67 16.05 9.02
N MET A 164 0.54 16.19 7.69
CA MET A 164 -0.57 16.92 7.06
C MET A 164 -1.93 16.23 7.20
N GLN A 165 -1.97 14.93 7.50
CA GLN A 165 -3.20 14.15 7.67
C GLN A 165 -3.30 13.49 9.05
N LEU A 166 -2.38 13.82 9.97
CA LEU A 166 -2.25 13.13 11.25
C LEU A 166 -3.55 13.18 12.07
N SER A 167 -4.24 14.33 12.09
CA SER A 167 -5.53 14.45 12.79
C SER A 167 -6.56 13.44 12.26
N LYS A 168 -6.72 13.34 10.94
CA LYS A 168 -7.65 12.38 10.31
C LYS A 168 -7.26 10.93 10.59
N VAL A 169 -5.96 10.62 10.55
CA VAL A 169 -5.47 9.28 10.89
C VAL A 169 -5.85 8.93 12.33
N LEU A 170 -5.56 9.83 13.28
CA LEU A 170 -5.89 9.64 14.70
C LEU A 170 -7.40 9.51 14.92
N GLU A 171 -8.20 10.38 14.30
CA GLU A 171 -9.67 10.32 14.37
C GLU A 171 -10.21 8.99 13.83
N GLY A 172 -9.70 8.52 12.69
CA GLY A 172 -10.10 7.25 12.10
C GLY A 172 -9.75 6.06 12.99
N ILE A 173 -8.53 6.00 13.53
CA ILE A 173 -8.11 4.96 14.47
C ILE A 173 -8.95 4.99 15.75
N MET A 174 -9.20 6.18 16.31
CA MET A 174 -10.04 6.33 17.51
C MET A 174 -11.49 5.90 17.27
N SER A 175 -12.03 6.19 16.07
CA SER A 175 -13.38 5.78 15.70
C SER A 175 -13.48 4.26 15.59
N ALA A 176 -12.51 3.61 14.94
CA ALA A 176 -12.46 2.17 14.80
C ALA A 176 -12.33 1.47 16.18
N ALA A 177 -11.45 1.96 17.06
CA ALA A 177 -11.29 1.40 18.40
C ALA A 177 -12.58 1.47 19.24
N LYS A 178 -13.34 2.57 19.15
CA LYS A 178 -14.64 2.70 19.84
C LYS A 178 -15.72 1.78 19.27
N ALA A 179 -15.67 1.46 17.99
CA ALA A 179 -16.60 0.53 17.38
C ALA A 179 -16.38 -0.90 17.90
N GLU A 180 -15.12 -1.31 18.05
CA GLU A 180 -14.76 -2.63 18.60
C GLU A 180 -15.19 -2.78 20.07
N GLU A 181 -15.03 -1.75 20.90
CA GLU A 181 -15.46 -1.77 22.30
C GLU A 181 -16.97 -2.04 22.44
N LYS A 182 -17.79 -1.44 21.55
CA LYS A 182 -19.24 -1.67 21.51
C LYS A 182 -19.62 -3.06 21.02
N GLU A 183 -18.83 -3.69 20.15
CA GLU A 183 -19.06 -5.07 19.71
C GLU A 183 -18.72 -6.09 20.81
N ALA A 184 -17.83 -5.73 21.73
CA ALA A 184 -17.38 -6.60 22.83
C ALA A 184 -18.23 -6.53 24.11
N THR A 185 -19.21 -5.62 24.18
CA THR A 185 -20.12 -5.41 25.33
C THR A 185 -21.53 -5.91 25.06
#